data_AF-Q21KQ7-F1
#
_entry.id   AF-Q21KQ7-F1
#
_cell.length_a   1.000
_cell.length_b   1.000
_cell.length_c   1.000
_cell.angle_alpha   90.00
_cell.angle_beta   90.00
_cell.angle_gamma   90.00
#
_symmetry.space_group_name_H-M   'P 1'
#
loop_
_entity.id
_entity.type
_entity.pdbx_description
1 polymer ?
#
loop_
_entity_poly.entity_id
_entity_poly.type
_entity_poly.pdbx_seq_one_letter_code
_entity_poly.pdbx_strand_id
1 'polypeptide(L)'
;MPGFCFPPIFLQSENTMPNTDIHSQRILILDFGSQYTQLIARRVREVGVYSEIRAWDVSDEEIKEFAPKGIILAGGPESVTAGFSPRAPQLVFELGIPVLGICYGMQTMAEQLGGKVESSNVQEFGYAQVKIENECALIKDIKDHVDDGGAALLDVWMSHGDKVVAMPEQFTLMASTPSCPIAGMAWEEKKFYGVQFHPEVTHTLQGKRIFEHFALELCGCEALWTAANIVEDAIGRVRAQVGDDKVLLGLSGGVDSSVVAALLHKAIGDKLTCVFVDNGLLRKNEGDQVMDMFAKNMGVKVIRADAADLFLGNLAGESDPEKKRKIIGNTFIDIFDQEASKLKDVKWLAQGTIYPDVIESAASKTGKAHVIKSHHNVGGLPEDMQFELVEPLRELFKDEVRKIGLELGLPYDMVYRHPFPGPGLGVRILGEVKKEYAEILREADAIFLEELHAAGWYHKTSQAFAVFVPVKSVGVVGDARRYAWVIALRAVETIDFMTARWAHLPYELLEKVSNRIINEISGVSRVTYDVSSKPPATIEWE
;
A
#
# COMPACT_ATOMS: atom_id res chain seq x y z
N MET A 1 31.30 -53.48 43.76
CA MET A 1 30.48 -53.39 42.52
C MET A 1 29.84 -52.01 42.48
N PRO A 2 29.87 -51.32 41.34
CA PRO A 2 29.90 -49.86 41.27
C PRO A 2 28.50 -49.24 41.15
N GLY A 3 28.41 -47.99 41.61
CA GLY A 3 27.23 -47.14 41.45
C GLY A 3 27.03 -46.71 40.00
N PHE A 4 25.77 -46.74 39.57
CA PHE A 4 25.35 -46.18 38.30
C PHE A 4 25.06 -44.69 38.48
N CYS A 5 25.99 -43.87 37.96
CA CYS A 5 25.80 -42.46 37.71
C CYS A 5 25.04 -42.32 36.39
N PHE A 6 23.84 -41.74 36.40
CA PHE A 6 23.15 -41.34 35.17
C PHE A 6 23.88 -40.10 34.60
N PRO A 7 24.15 -40.04 33.28
CA PRO A 7 24.73 -38.86 32.67
C PRO A 7 23.69 -37.73 32.60
N PRO A 8 24.11 -36.45 32.67
CA PRO A 8 23.22 -35.32 32.50
C PRO A 8 22.67 -35.30 31.06
N ILE A 9 21.37 -35.06 30.96
CA ILE A 9 20.65 -34.79 29.72
C ILE A 9 21.33 -33.56 29.08
N PHE A 10 21.98 -33.78 27.94
CA PHE A 10 22.41 -32.69 27.07
C PHE A 10 21.15 -31.92 26.65
N LEU A 11 21.02 -30.69 27.15
CA LEU A 11 20.17 -29.68 26.55
C LEU A 11 20.57 -29.59 25.08
N GLN A 12 19.65 -29.96 24.19
CA GLN A 12 19.77 -29.68 22.77
C GLN A 12 20.03 -28.18 22.64
N SER A 13 21.19 -27.85 22.09
CA SER A 13 21.48 -26.53 21.57
C SER A 13 20.31 -26.10 20.70
N GLU A 14 19.68 -24.97 21.03
CA GLU A 14 18.80 -24.26 20.12
C GLU A 14 19.52 -24.15 18.78
N ASN A 15 18.99 -24.85 17.79
CA ASN A 15 19.51 -24.85 16.44
C ASN A 15 19.12 -23.49 15.86
N THR A 16 19.89 -22.45 16.16
CA THR A 16 19.77 -21.15 15.49
C THR A 16 20.09 -21.40 14.03
N MET A 17 19.05 -21.56 13.20
CA MET A 17 19.23 -21.51 11.76
C MET A 17 19.98 -20.23 11.42
N PRO A 18 20.99 -20.26 10.53
CA PRO A 18 21.69 -19.05 10.14
C PRO A 18 20.63 -18.04 9.66
N ASN A 19 20.60 -16.87 10.31
CA ASN A 19 19.71 -15.78 9.95
C ASN A 19 19.92 -15.48 8.47
N THR A 20 19.00 -15.93 7.62
CA THR A 20 19.16 -15.85 6.18
C THR A 20 18.89 -14.40 5.80
N ASP A 21 19.91 -13.70 5.31
CA ASP A 21 19.78 -12.30 4.90
C ASP A 21 18.78 -12.20 3.74
N ILE A 22 17.55 -11.78 4.07
CA ILE A 22 16.44 -11.63 3.14
C ILE A 22 16.64 -10.50 2.13
N HIS A 23 17.62 -9.62 2.36
CA HIS A 23 17.99 -8.53 1.45
C HIS A 23 19.17 -8.87 0.54
N SER A 24 19.83 -10.02 0.76
CA SER A 24 21.02 -10.44 0.00
C SER A 24 20.76 -10.63 -1.51
N GLN A 25 19.51 -10.87 -1.89
CA GLN A 25 19.07 -11.06 -3.27
C GLN A 25 17.96 -10.07 -3.59
N ARG A 26 18.30 -9.04 -4.37
CA ARG A 26 17.46 -7.86 -4.55
C ARG A 26 17.37 -7.40 -5.99
N ILE A 27 16.17 -6.95 -6.37
CA ILE A 27 15.87 -6.39 -7.69
C ILE A 27 15.82 -4.86 -7.59
N LEU A 28 16.54 -4.19 -8.48
CA LEU A 28 16.49 -2.74 -8.61
C LEU A 28 15.44 -2.35 -9.65
N ILE A 29 14.56 -1.42 -9.32
CA ILE A 29 13.55 -0.90 -10.24
C ILE A 29 13.87 0.57 -10.49
N LEU A 30 14.14 0.94 -11.73
CA LEU A 30 14.39 2.32 -12.14
C LEU A 30 13.09 2.96 -12.65
N ASP A 31 12.64 3.98 -11.93
CA ASP A 31 11.40 4.70 -12.23
C ASP A 31 11.63 5.82 -13.25
N PHE A 32 10.93 5.73 -14.39
CA PHE A 32 10.89 6.74 -15.43
C PHE A 32 9.65 7.65 -15.34
N GLY A 33 8.89 7.57 -14.24
CA GLY A 33 7.74 8.42 -13.95
C GLY A 33 6.38 7.77 -14.22
N SER A 34 6.32 6.45 -14.38
CA SER A 34 5.04 5.75 -14.56
C SER A 34 4.22 5.71 -13.28
N GLN A 35 2.91 5.91 -13.42
CA GLN A 35 1.95 5.67 -12.34
C GLN A 35 1.92 4.21 -11.85
N TYR A 36 2.45 3.26 -12.64
CA TYR A 36 2.46 1.84 -12.34
C TYR A 36 3.76 1.33 -11.72
N THR A 37 4.79 2.17 -11.53
CA THR A 37 6.10 1.71 -11.04
C THR A 37 6.02 1.02 -9.67
N GLN A 38 5.16 1.50 -8.77
CA GLN A 38 4.93 0.83 -7.49
C GLN A 38 4.30 -0.56 -7.64
N LEU A 39 3.49 -0.79 -8.67
CA LEU A 39 2.91 -2.10 -8.95
C LEU A 39 3.99 -3.11 -9.39
N ILE A 40 5.01 -2.67 -10.14
CA ILE A 40 6.16 -3.52 -10.51
C ILE A 40 6.84 -4.03 -9.23
N ALA A 41 7.17 -3.12 -8.30
CA ALA A 41 7.77 -3.50 -7.02
C ALA A 41 6.88 -4.47 -6.25
N ARG A 42 5.57 -4.19 -6.15
CA ARG A 42 4.62 -5.09 -5.49
C ARG A 42 4.61 -6.48 -6.13
N ARG A 43 4.64 -6.61 -7.46
CA ARG A 43 4.68 -7.93 -8.12
C ARG A 43 5.97 -8.69 -7.81
N VAL A 44 7.12 -8.02 -7.78
CA VAL A 44 8.38 -8.65 -7.38
C VAL A 44 8.32 -9.12 -5.92
N ARG A 45 7.76 -8.31 -5.01
CA ARG A 45 7.53 -8.73 -3.61
C ARG A 45 6.56 -9.90 -3.48
N GLU A 46 5.50 -9.94 -4.29
CA GLU A 46 4.53 -11.05 -4.32
C GLU A 46 5.15 -12.38 -4.80
N VAL A 47 6.18 -12.31 -5.64
CA VAL A 47 7.00 -13.47 -6.05
C VAL A 47 7.92 -13.95 -4.92
N GLY A 48 8.16 -13.12 -3.90
CA GLY A 48 8.97 -13.46 -2.73
C GLY A 48 10.41 -12.95 -2.80
N VAL A 49 10.70 -11.93 -3.61
CA VAL A 49 12.03 -11.33 -3.74
C VAL A 49 12.01 -9.88 -3.29
N TYR A 50 13.04 -9.43 -2.55
CA TYR A 50 13.15 -8.03 -2.17
C TYR A 50 13.37 -7.13 -3.40
N SER A 51 12.77 -5.95 -3.39
CA SER A 51 12.90 -4.98 -4.47
C SER A 51 12.89 -3.56 -3.95
N GLU A 52 13.63 -2.66 -4.60
CA GLU A 52 13.64 -1.24 -4.28
C GLU A 52 13.49 -0.39 -5.55
N ILE A 53 12.68 0.67 -5.46
CA ILE A 53 12.48 1.68 -6.48
C ILE A 53 13.47 2.81 -6.28
N ARG A 54 14.21 3.15 -7.33
CA ARG A 54 15.05 4.34 -7.42
C ARG A 54 14.61 5.17 -8.63
N ALA A 55 14.87 6.47 -8.59
CA ALA A 55 14.71 7.29 -9.78
C ALA A 55 15.69 6.86 -10.88
N TRP A 56 15.33 7.06 -12.14
CA TRP A 56 16.18 6.70 -13.28
C TRP A 56 17.55 7.41 -13.28
N ASP A 57 17.66 8.58 -12.65
CA ASP A 57 18.88 9.41 -12.57
C ASP A 57 19.82 9.01 -11.41
N VAL A 58 19.67 7.78 -10.89
CA VAL A 58 20.55 7.18 -9.89
C VAL A 58 22.00 7.09 -10.40
N SER A 59 22.98 7.31 -9.52
CA SER A 59 24.40 7.25 -9.88
C SER A 59 24.90 5.81 -10.06
N ASP A 60 25.99 5.67 -10.82
CA ASP A 60 26.67 4.39 -11.01
C ASP A 60 27.17 3.79 -9.69
N GLU A 61 27.62 4.64 -8.76
CA GLU A 61 28.07 4.26 -7.42
C GLU A 61 26.91 3.66 -6.61
N GLU A 62 25.76 4.31 -6.61
CA GLU A 62 24.56 3.82 -5.91
C GLU A 62 24.08 2.47 -6.47
N ILE A 63 24.13 2.27 -7.79
CA ILE A 63 23.78 0.97 -8.40
C ILE A 63 24.76 -0.11 -7.96
N LYS A 64 26.07 0.18 -7.94
CA LYS A 64 27.11 -0.78 -7.52
C LYS A 64 26.98 -1.14 -6.05
N GLU A 65 26.72 -0.15 -5.18
CA GLU A 65 26.47 -0.36 -3.76
C GLU A 65 25.18 -1.17 -3.53
N PHE A 66 24.15 -0.93 -4.34
CA PHE A 66 22.93 -1.72 -4.33
C PHE A 66 23.16 -3.15 -4.85
N ALA A 67 24.22 -3.45 -5.61
CA ALA A 67 24.58 -4.81 -6.03
C ALA A 67 23.36 -5.69 -6.48
N PRO A 68 22.53 -5.24 -7.43
CA PRO A 68 21.29 -5.93 -7.80
C PRO A 68 21.56 -7.30 -8.46
N LYS A 69 20.65 -8.25 -8.26
CA LYS A 69 20.60 -9.52 -9.02
C LYS A 69 19.95 -9.36 -10.39
N GLY A 70 19.13 -8.34 -10.56
CA GLY A 70 18.51 -7.95 -11.81
C GLY A 70 17.93 -6.55 -11.73
N ILE A 71 17.72 -5.93 -12.89
CA ILE A 71 17.23 -4.56 -13.01
C ILE A 71 15.95 -4.52 -13.83
N ILE A 72 14.95 -3.79 -13.38
CA ILE A 72 13.73 -3.52 -14.14
C ILE A 72 13.67 -2.03 -14.48
N LEU A 73 13.55 -1.71 -15.76
CA LEU A 73 13.33 -0.36 -16.27
C LEU A 73 11.82 -0.15 -16.43
N ALA A 74 11.24 0.71 -15.59
CA ALA A 74 9.80 0.95 -15.59
C ALA A 74 9.33 1.76 -16.81
N GLY A 75 8.01 1.85 -16.96
CA GLY A 75 7.41 2.78 -17.92
C GLY A 75 7.60 4.24 -17.52
N GLY A 76 7.18 5.16 -18.41
CA GLY A 76 7.19 6.59 -18.18
C GLY A 76 6.27 7.31 -19.18
N PRO A 77 5.78 8.52 -18.85
CA PRO A 77 4.92 9.30 -19.73
C PRO A 77 5.69 10.03 -20.85
N GLU A 78 7.01 10.12 -20.71
CA GLU A 78 7.88 10.83 -21.64
C GLU A 78 8.05 10.08 -22.97
N SER A 79 8.53 10.78 -23.99
CA SER A 79 8.96 10.18 -25.26
C SER A 79 10.47 10.07 -25.29
N VAL A 80 11.00 8.87 -25.60
CA VAL A 80 12.44 8.66 -25.75
C VAL A 80 12.99 9.49 -26.93
N THR A 81 12.16 9.82 -27.92
CA THR A 81 12.58 10.61 -29.07
C THR A 81 12.76 12.10 -28.76
N ALA A 82 12.28 12.58 -27.61
CA ALA A 82 12.43 13.97 -27.19
C ALA A 82 13.87 14.28 -26.74
N GLY A 83 14.38 15.47 -27.06
CA GLY A 83 15.81 15.81 -26.96
C GLY A 83 16.48 15.57 -25.60
N PHE A 84 15.85 16.01 -24.50
CA PHE A 84 16.31 15.74 -23.13
C PHE A 84 15.30 14.84 -22.42
N SER A 85 15.22 13.59 -22.84
CA SER A 85 14.33 12.60 -22.22
C SER A 85 15.09 11.70 -21.24
N PRO A 86 14.43 11.17 -20.20
CA PRO A 86 15.01 10.24 -19.24
C PRO A 86 15.74 9.05 -19.88
N ARG A 87 16.91 8.64 -19.35
CA ARG A 87 17.71 7.51 -19.84
C ARG A 87 18.23 6.66 -18.70
N ALA A 88 18.40 5.36 -18.92
CA ALA A 88 19.04 4.52 -17.92
C ALA A 88 20.55 4.83 -17.87
N PRO A 89 21.20 4.81 -16.68
CA PRO A 89 22.64 4.83 -16.58
C PRO A 89 23.24 3.70 -17.42
N GLN A 90 24.26 3.99 -18.23
CA GLN A 90 24.81 3.02 -19.18
C GLN A 90 25.31 1.74 -18.48
N LEU A 91 25.80 1.90 -17.25
CA LEU A 91 26.23 0.82 -16.38
C LEU A 91 25.20 -0.31 -16.26
N VAL A 92 23.89 0.00 -16.29
CA VAL A 92 22.80 -0.99 -16.23
C VAL A 92 22.99 -2.09 -17.28
N PHE A 93 23.44 -1.74 -18.49
CA PHE A 93 23.63 -2.67 -19.61
C PHE A 93 25.03 -3.33 -19.64
N GLU A 94 25.92 -2.94 -18.72
CA GLU A 94 27.31 -3.37 -18.64
C GLU A 94 27.59 -4.30 -17.45
N LEU A 95 26.72 -4.31 -16.43
CA LEU A 95 26.87 -5.12 -15.20
C LEU A 95 26.83 -6.64 -15.41
N GLY A 96 26.39 -7.12 -16.58
CA GLY A 96 26.30 -8.56 -16.87
C GLY A 96 25.22 -9.29 -16.07
N ILE A 97 24.19 -8.57 -15.62
CA ILE A 97 23.00 -9.11 -14.92
C ILE A 97 21.75 -8.93 -15.79
N PRO A 98 20.67 -9.70 -15.57
CA PRO A 98 19.44 -9.58 -16.35
C PRO A 98 18.79 -8.21 -16.25
N VAL A 99 18.19 -7.75 -17.35
CA VAL A 99 17.47 -6.47 -17.42
C VAL A 99 16.12 -6.67 -18.11
N LEU A 100 15.04 -6.21 -17.47
CA LEU A 100 13.70 -6.18 -18.03
C LEU A 100 13.23 -4.74 -18.27
N GLY A 101 12.98 -4.36 -19.52
CA GLY A 101 12.39 -3.08 -19.89
C GLY A 101 10.89 -3.18 -20.12
N ILE A 102 10.11 -2.32 -19.47
CA ILE A 102 8.65 -2.27 -19.60
C ILE A 102 8.23 -0.94 -20.22
N CYS A 103 7.53 -0.99 -21.35
CA CYS A 103 7.06 0.17 -22.12
C CYS A 103 8.21 1.16 -22.41
N TYR A 104 8.25 2.32 -21.75
CA TYR A 104 9.37 3.28 -21.86
C TYR A 104 10.73 2.63 -21.57
N GLY A 105 10.78 1.71 -20.58
CA GLY A 105 11.98 0.93 -20.27
C GLY A 105 12.47 0.05 -21.42
N MET A 106 11.56 -0.49 -22.25
CA MET A 106 11.91 -1.21 -23.48
C MET A 106 12.43 -0.23 -24.55
N GLN A 107 11.80 0.93 -24.68
CA GLN A 107 12.16 1.94 -25.66
C GLN A 107 13.54 2.56 -25.37
N THR A 108 13.83 2.91 -24.11
CA THR A 108 15.14 3.43 -23.69
C THR A 108 16.24 2.38 -23.89
N MET A 109 15.94 1.09 -23.62
CA MET A 109 16.85 -0.02 -23.90
C MET A 109 17.13 -0.14 -25.41
N ALA A 110 16.11 -0.05 -26.26
CA ALA A 110 16.28 -0.13 -27.70
C ALA A 110 17.15 1.02 -28.23
N GLU A 111 16.83 2.27 -27.89
CA GLU A 111 17.57 3.46 -28.34
C GLU A 111 19.03 3.46 -27.86
N GLN A 112 19.29 3.16 -26.59
CA GLN A 112 20.65 3.16 -26.04
C GLN A 112 21.55 2.04 -26.60
N LEU A 113 20.95 0.97 -27.15
CA LEU A 113 21.68 -0.17 -27.71
C LEU A 113 21.72 -0.16 -29.25
N GLY A 114 21.30 0.92 -29.90
CA GLY A 114 21.43 1.11 -31.35
C GLY A 114 20.21 0.69 -32.19
N GLY A 115 19.07 0.45 -31.53
CA GLY A 115 17.76 0.37 -32.18
C GLY A 115 17.19 1.75 -32.52
N LYS A 116 15.89 1.80 -32.85
CA LYS A 116 15.18 3.04 -33.17
C LYS A 116 13.75 3.02 -32.66
N VAL A 117 13.32 4.12 -32.05
CA VAL A 117 11.97 4.39 -31.56
C VAL A 117 11.36 5.53 -32.37
N GLU A 118 10.07 5.40 -32.68
CA GLU A 118 9.31 6.46 -33.35
C GLU A 118 7.99 6.71 -32.60
N SER A 119 7.60 7.98 -32.54
CA SER A 119 6.28 8.36 -32.05
C SER A 119 5.21 7.95 -33.04
N SER A 120 4.16 7.29 -32.56
CA SER A 120 3.03 6.89 -33.39
C SER A 120 1.86 7.86 -33.21
N ASN A 121 1.19 8.20 -34.32
CA ASN A 121 -0.08 8.92 -34.29
C ASN A 121 -1.23 8.02 -33.78
N VAL A 122 -1.02 6.70 -33.74
CA VAL A 122 -1.97 5.72 -33.19
C VAL A 122 -1.47 5.34 -31.81
N GLN A 123 -2.13 5.88 -30.79
CA GLN A 123 -1.85 5.51 -29.41
C GLN A 123 -2.72 4.30 -29.05
N GLU A 124 -2.11 3.25 -28.54
CA GLU A 124 -2.81 2.05 -28.10
C GLU A 124 -2.84 2.03 -26.57
N PHE A 125 -4.01 2.34 -26.03
CA PHE A 125 -4.30 2.29 -24.61
C PHE A 125 -5.45 1.31 -24.39
N GLY A 126 -5.15 0.17 -23.77
CA GLY A 126 -6.15 -0.80 -23.40
C GLY A 126 -5.73 -2.24 -23.60
N TYR A 127 -6.72 -3.10 -23.57
CA TYR A 127 -6.57 -4.53 -23.79
C TYR A 127 -6.14 -4.83 -25.23
N ALA A 128 -5.16 -5.71 -25.38
CA ALA A 128 -4.74 -6.25 -26.66
C ALA A 128 -4.34 -7.72 -26.53
N GLN A 129 -4.39 -8.43 -27.66
CA GLN A 129 -3.83 -9.78 -27.76
C GLN A 129 -2.48 -9.71 -28.47
N VAL A 130 -1.43 -10.12 -27.75
CA VAL A 130 -0.06 -10.19 -28.26
C VAL A 130 0.23 -11.59 -28.74
N LYS A 131 0.69 -11.72 -29.98
CA LYS A 131 1.16 -12.98 -30.55
C LYS A 131 2.61 -13.23 -30.15
N ILE A 132 2.89 -14.44 -29.66
CA ILE A 132 4.25 -14.90 -29.42
C ILE A 132 4.86 -15.33 -30.76
N GLU A 133 5.96 -14.69 -31.15
CA GLU A 133 6.64 -14.97 -32.42
C GLU A 133 7.79 -15.96 -32.23
N ASN A 134 8.52 -15.87 -31.12
CA ASN A 134 9.58 -16.81 -30.76
C ASN A 134 9.55 -17.11 -29.26
N GLU A 135 9.75 -18.37 -28.91
CA GLU A 135 9.94 -18.80 -27.51
C GLU A 135 11.23 -18.20 -26.95
N CYS A 136 11.18 -17.75 -25.70
CA CYS A 136 12.33 -17.21 -24.98
C CYS A 136 12.18 -17.51 -23.48
N ALA A 137 13.26 -17.39 -22.72
CA ALA A 137 13.24 -17.76 -21.30
C ALA A 137 12.27 -16.92 -20.46
N LEU A 138 12.00 -15.65 -20.80
CA LEU A 138 11.08 -14.78 -20.05
C LEU A 138 9.62 -15.23 -20.17
N ILE A 139 9.19 -15.70 -21.34
CA ILE A 139 7.79 -16.06 -21.63
C ILE A 139 7.60 -17.57 -21.78
N LYS A 140 8.59 -18.36 -21.35
CA LYS A 140 8.58 -19.81 -21.45
C LYS A 140 7.32 -20.42 -20.85
N ASP A 141 6.65 -21.25 -21.64
CA ASP A 141 5.42 -21.96 -21.26
C ASP A 141 4.24 -21.03 -20.90
N ILE A 142 4.28 -19.75 -21.28
CA ILE A 142 3.21 -18.76 -21.01
C ILE A 142 2.32 -18.60 -22.26
N LYS A 143 1.01 -18.88 -22.12
CA LYS A 143 -0.01 -18.60 -23.14
C LYS A 143 -1.40 -18.50 -22.49
N ASP A 144 -2.22 -17.60 -23.00
CA ASP A 144 -3.64 -17.46 -22.59
C ASP A 144 -4.56 -18.13 -23.60
N HIS A 145 -4.27 -17.95 -24.89
CA HIS A 145 -5.03 -18.55 -25.98
C HIS A 145 -4.10 -19.15 -27.04
N VAL A 146 -4.70 -19.92 -27.94
CA VAL A 146 -4.05 -20.42 -29.15
C VAL A 146 -4.97 -20.06 -30.32
N ASP A 147 -4.43 -19.39 -31.33
CA ASP A 147 -5.22 -19.05 -32.52
C ASP A 147 -5.44 -20.28 -33.43
N ASP A 148 -6.26 -20.12 -34.46
CA ASP A 148 -6.55 -21.18 -35.43
C ASP A 148 -5.29 -21.68 -36.19
N GLY A 149 -4.22 -20.87 -36.21
CA GLY A 149 -2.93 -21.18 -36.78
C GLY A 149 -1.96 -21.87 -35.83
N GLY A 150 -2.35 -22.09 -34.57
CA GLY A 150 -1.51 -22.71 -33.54
C GLY A 150 -0.55 -21.75 -32.84
N ALA A 151 -0.64 -20.43 -33.11
CA ALA A 151 0.21 -19.44 -32.45
C ALA A 151 -0.30 -19.15 -31.03
N ALA A 152 0.63 -19.04 -30.09
CA ALA A 152 0.32 -18.67 -28.72
C ALA A 152 0.01 -17.17 -28.64
N LEU A 153 -1.07 -16.84 -27.92
CA LEU A 153 -1.52 -15.47 -27.67
C LEU A 153 -1.50 -15.17 -26.17
N LEU A 154 -1.13 -13.94 -25.84
CA LEU A 154 -1.20 -13.37 -24.49
C LEU A 154 -2.19 -12.23 -24.45
N ASP A 155 -3.02 -12.22 -23.40
CA ASP A 155 -3.95 -11.15 -23.10
C ASP A 155 -3.23 -10.13 -22.22
N VAL A 156 -2.98 -8.94 -22.78
CA VAL A 156 -2.12 -7.93 -22.14
C VAL A 156 -2.77 -6.55 -22.10
N TRP A 157 -2.22 -5.68 -21.25
CA TRP A 157 -2.55 -4.26 -21.22
C TRP A 157 -1.48 -3.42 -21.93
N MET A 158 -1.80 -2.95 -23.13
CA MET A 158 -0.97 -2.02 -23.91
C MET A 158 -1.22 -0.58 -23.42
N SER A 159 -0.15 0.19 -23.29
CA SER A 159 -0.25 1.62 -22.96
C SER A 159 0.96 2.35 -23.51
N HIS A 160 0.93 2.67 -24.80
CA HIS A 160 2.05 3.34 -25.46
C HIS A 160 1.63 4.32 -26.56
N GLY A 161 2.38 5.42 -26.65
CA GLY A 161 2.35 6.33 -27.80
C GLY A 161 3.51 6.07 -28.76
N ASP A 162 4.70 5.92 -28.20
CA ASP A 162 5.92 5.55 -28.94
C ASP A 162 6.01 4.03 -29.11
N LYS A 163 6.76 3.58 -30.12
CA LYS A 163 7.08 2.17 -30.30
C LYS A 163 8.45 1.97 -30.93
N VAL A 164 9.07 0.84 -30.64
CA VAL A 164 10.30 0.42 -31.30
C VAL A 164 9.99 0.05 -32.75
N VAL A 165 10.70 0.65 -33.71
CA VAL A 165 10.57 0.37 -35.15
C VAL A 165 11.77 -0.37 -35.72
N ALA A 166 12.92 -0.31 -35.05
CA ALA A 166 14.09 -1.13 -35.34
C ALA A 166 14.68 -1.65 -34.03
N MET A 167 14.83 -2.97 -33.90
CA MET A 167 15.51 -3.57 -32.76
C MET A 167 17.04 -3.41 -32.89
N PRO A 168 17.79 -3.37 -31.78
CA PRO A 168 19.23 -3.56 -31.82
C PRO A 168 19.59 -4.90 -32.46
N GLU A 169 20.75 -4.98 -33.13
CA GLU A 169 21.15 -6.14 -33.97
C GLU A 169 21.17 -7.48 -33.21
N GLN A 170 21.48 -7.46 -31.91
CA GLN A 170 21.60 -8.65 -31.08
C GLN A 170 20.25 -9.17 -30.53
N PHE A 171 19.16 -8.43 -30.73
CA PHE A 171 17.85 -8.80 -30.21
C PHE A 171 17.03 -9.59 -31.24
N THR A 172 16.28 -10.56 -30.75
CA THR A 172 15.28 -11.31 -31.52
C THR A 172 13.87 -10.85 -31.19
N LEU A 173 12.98 -10.87 -32.20
CA LEU A 173 11.56 -10.57 -32.01
C LEU A 173 10.93 -11.63 -31.11
N MET A 174 10.39 -11.21 -29.96
CA MET A 174 9.72 -12.10 -29.02
C MET A 174 8.22 -12.11 -29.24
N ALA A 175 7.61 -10.94 -29.43
CA ALA A 175 6.16 -10.80 -29.48
C ALA A 175 5.72 -9.64 -30.38
N SER A 176 4.53 -9.75 -30.98
CA SER A 176 3.98 -8.77 -31.93
C SER A 176 2.47 -8.56 -31.77
N THR A 177 1.98 -7.41 -32.24
CA THR A 177 0.55 -7.15 -32.53
C THR A 177 0.42 -6.53 -33.93
N PRO A 178 -0.78 -6.50 -34.53
CA PRO A 178 -0.99 -5.83 -35.82
C PRO A 178 -0.58 -4.34 -35.82
N SER A 179 -0.74 -3.64 -34.70
CA SER A 179 -0.41 -2.22 -34.50
C SER A 179 1.02 -1.99 -34.00
N CYS A 180 1.62 -2.98 -33.32
CA CYS A 180 2.94 -2.94 -32.72
C CYS A 180 3.77 -4.16 -33.15
N PRO A 181 4.50 -4.07 -34.28
CA PRO A 181 5.26 -5.20 -34.83
C PRO A 181 6.36 -5.74 -33.90
N ILE A 182 6.87 -4.89 -33.01
CA ILE A 182 7.87 -5.23 -31.99
C ILE A 182 7.25 -4.95 -30.62
N ALA A 183 6.29 -5.79 -30.23
CA ALA A 183 5.64 -5.71 -28.92
C ALA A 183 6.50 -6.34 -27.81
N GLY A 184 7.50 -7.14 -28.18
CA GLY A 184 8.53 -7.62 -27.27
C GLY A 184 9.81 -8.02 -28.00
N MET A 185 10.96 -7.85 -27.34
CA MET A 185 12.28 -8.17 -27.87
C MET A 185 13.14 -8.86 -26.80
N ALA A 186 14.02 -9.76 -27.21
CA ALA A 186 14.87 -10.53 -26.29
C ALA A 186 16.32 -10.65 -26.79
N TRP A 187 17.29 -10.54 -25.88
CA TRP A 187 18.68 -10.91 -26.07
C TRP A 187 19.04 -11.96 -25.01
N GLU A 188 18.91 -13.24 -25.38
CA GLU A 188 19.06 -14.40 -24.48
C GLU A 188 20.45 -14.48 -23.83
N GLU A 189 21.52 -14.24 -24.59
CA GLU A 189 22.90 -14.31 -24.08
C GLU A 189 23.16 -13.33 -22.93
N LYS A 190 22.65 -12.10 -23.04
CA LYS A 190 22.73 -11.09 -21.96
C LYS A 190 21.55 -11.10 -20.99
N LYS A 191 20.52 -11.91 -21.26
CA LYS A 191 19.25 -11.92 -20.53
C LYS A 191 18.59 -10.53 -20.48
N PHE A 192 18.62 -9.80 -21.60
CA PHE A 192 17.92 -8.52 -21.72
C PHE A 192 16.59 -8.73 -22.43
N TYR A 193 15.51 -8.25 -21.83
CA TYR A 193 14.17 -8.42 -22.36
C TYR A 193 13.43 -7.09 -22.34
N GLY A 194 12.64 -6.84 -23.37
CA GLY A 194 11.77 -5.68 -23.47
C GLY A 194 10.34 -6.10 -23.80
N VAL A 195 9.35 -5.52 -23.11
CA VAL A 195 7.93 -5.67 -23.41
C VAL A 195 7.26 -4.30 -23.55
N GLN A 196 6.36 -4.16 -24.53
CA GLN A 196 5.65 -2.91 -24.81
C GLN A 196 4.32 -2.80 -24.01
N PHE A 197 3.93 -3.87 -23.33
CA PHE A 197 2.77 -3.95 -22.43
C PHE A 197 3.20 -3.93 -20.96
N HIS A 198 2.22 -3.76 -20.06
CA HIS A 198 2.43 -3.69 -18.62
C HIS A 198 2.12 -5.04 -17.94
N PRO A 199 3.11 -5.88 -17.61
CA PRO A 199 2.89 -7.13 -16.88
C PRO A 199 2.49 -6.92 -15.41
N GLU A 200 2.67 -5.73 -14.85
CA GLU A 200 2.38 -5.43 -13.44
C GLU A 200 0.88 -5.25 -13.13
N VAL A 201 0.08 -4.91 -14.14
CA VAL A 201 -1.36 -4.72 -13.99
C VAL A 201 -2.13 -6.03 -14.13
N THR A 202 -3.23 -6.15 -13.39
CA THR A 202 -4.07 -7.37 -13.36
C THR A 202 -4.76 -7.70 -14.69
N HIS A 203 -4.83 -6.74 -15.61
CA HIS A 203 -5.38 -6.96 -16.95
C HIS A 203 -4.47 -7.84 -17.81
N THR A 204 -3.16 -7.89 -17.52
CA THR A 204 -2.24 -8.83 -18.14
C THR A 204 -2.28 -10.14 -17.36
N LEU A 205 -2.99 -11.14 -17.88
CA LEU A 205 -3.38 -12.34 -17.12
C LEU A 205 -2.16 -13.14 -16.60
N GLN A 206 -1.11 -13.20 -17.41
CA GLN A 206 0.13 -13.93 -17.10
C GLN A 206 1.23 -13.04 -16.53
N GLY A 207 0.90 -11.81 -16.14
CA GLY A 207 1.87 -10.82 -15.66
C GLY A 207 2.71 -11.32 -14.48
N LYS A 208 2.07 -11.97 -13.49
CA LYS A 208 2.76 -12.58 -12.34
C LYS A 208 3.84 -13.58 -12.79
N ARG A 209 3.52 -14.41 -13.77
CA ARG A 209 4.42 -15.46 -14.25
C ARG A 209 5.64 -14.89 -14.96
N ILE A 210 5.49 -13.77 -15.68
CA ILE A 210 6.62 -13.02 -16.25
C ILE A 210 7.59 -12.56 -15.14
N PHE A 211 7.07 -12.06 -14.01
CA PHE A 211 7.92 -11.70 -12.87
C PHE A 211 8.54 -12.91 -12.16
N GLU A 212 7.86 -14.05 -12.09
CA GLU A 212 8.42 -15.31 -11.57
C GLU A 212 9.62 -15.76 -12.41
N HIS A 213 9.47 -15.80 -13.74
CA HIS A 213 10.54 -16.15 -14.67
C HIS A 213 11.71 -15.17 -14.58
N PHE A 214 11.42 -13.87 -14.53
CA PHE A 214 12.47 -12.85 -14.42
C PHE A 214 13.23 -12.94 -13.09
N ALA A 215 12.52 -12.90 -11.96
CA ALA A 215 13.16 -12.80 -10.65
C ALA A 215 13.76 -14.14 -10.19
N LEU A 216 13.02 -15.25 -10.32
CA LEU A 216 13.46 -16.54 -9.78
C LEU A 216 14.36 -17.30 -10.76
N GLU A 217 14.01 -17.36 -12.04
CA GLU A 217 14.76 -18.17 -13.01
C GLU A 217 15.93 -17.38 -13.65
N LEU A 218 15.66 -16.19 -14.17
CA LEU A 218 16.66 -15.42 -14.92
C LEU A 218 17.69 -14.75 -14.01
N CYS A 219 17.23 -14.08 -12.94
CA CYS A 219 18.08 -13.45 -11.93
C CYS A 219 18.62 -14.45 -10.90
N GLY A 220 18.02 -15.65 -10.81
CA GLY A 220 18.44 -16.69 -9.87
C GLY A 220 18.19 -16.33 -8.41
N CYS A 221 17.14 -15.53 -8.13
CA CYS A 221 16.75 -15.22 -6.76
C CYS A 221 15.94 -16.38 -6.15
N GLU A 222 16.08 -16.53 -4.84
CA GLU A 222 15.29 -17.39 -3.97
C GLU A 222 14.14 -16.57 -3.38
N ALA A 223 13.02 -17.23 -3.12
CA ALA A 223 11.83 -16.62 -2.53
C ALA A 223 11.97 -16.44 -1.01
N LEU A 224 12.98 -15.66 -0.58
CA LEU A 224 13.31 -15.43 0.83
C LEU A 224 12.45 -14.35 1.49
N TRP A 225 11.84 -13.47 0.70
CA TRP A 225 11.01 -12.36 1.17
C TRP A 225 9.60 -12.84 1.54
N THR A 226 9.51 -13.59 2.63
CA THR A 226 8.27 -14.16 3.17
C THR A 226 7.87 -13.46 4.47
N ALA A 227 6.58 -13.49 4.83
CA ALA A 227 6.10 -12.83 6.04
C ALA A 227 6.83 -13.31 7.31
N ALA A 228 7.11 -14.60 7.43
CA ALA A 228 7.86 -15.17 8.54
C ALA A 228 9.28 -14.62 8.63
N ASN A 229 10.03 -14.64 7.52
CA ASN A 229 11.40 -14.15 7.49
C ASN A 229 11.47 -12.64 7.71
N ILE A 230 10.52 -11.86 7.16
CA ILE A 230 10.42 -10.41 7.37
C ILE A 230 10.21 -10.11 8.86
N VAL A 231 9.33 -10.85 9.53
CA VAL A 231 9.08 -10.66 10.98
C VAL A 231 10.34 -10.97 11.79
N GLU A 232 11.04 -12.06 11.47
CA GLU A 232 12.28 -12.43 12.16
C GLU A 232 13.38 -11.38 11.98
N ASP A 233 13.63 -10.96 10.73
CA ASP A 233 14.58 -9.89 10.39
C ASP A 233 14.25 -8.58 11.11
N ALA A 234 13.00 -8.12 11.03
CA ALA A 234 12.57 -6.87 11.63
C ALA A 234 12.68 -6.90 13.17
N ILE A 235 12.39 -8.04 13.82
CA ILE A 235 12.64 -8.21 15.26
C ILE A 235 14.13 -8.10 15.58
N GLY A 236 14.99 -8.74 14.77
CA GLY A 236 16.44 -8.66 14.91
C GLY A 236 16.96 -7.22 14.80
N ARG A 237 16.53 -6.49 13.76
CA ARG A 237 16.89 -5.08 13.53
C ARG A 237 16.42 -4.17 14.67
N VAL A 238 15.17 -4.31 15.12
CA VAL A 238 14.64 -3.52 16.24
C VAL A 238 15.45 -3.76 17.51
N ARG A 239 15.77 -5.02 17.84
CA ARG A 239 16.58 -5.34 19.03
C ARG A 239 17.98 -4.74 18.95
N ALA A 240 18.61 -4.80 17.77
CA ALA A 240 19.93 -4.23 17.55
C ALA A 240 19.92 -2.69 17.61
N GLN A 241 18.88 -2.04 17.08
CA GLN A 241 18.75 -0.59 17.05
C GLN A 241 18.41 0.00 18.43
N VAL A 242 17.41 -0.58 19.10
CA VAL A 242 16.85 -0.04 20.35
C VAL A 242 17.61 -0.52 21.60
N GLY A 243 18.12 -1.75 21.59
CA GLY A 243 18.80 -2.35 22.74
C GLY A 243 17.94 -2.35 24.01
N ASP A 244 18.39 -1.62 25.03
CA ASP A 244 17.72 -1.51 26.34
C ASP A 244 16.87 -0.25 26.52
N ASP A 245 16.81 0.61 25.50
CA ASP A 245 16.04 1.85 25.55
C ASP A 245 14.53 1.59 25.51
N LYS A 246 13.74 2.55 26.04
CA LYS A 246 12.27 2.51 25.96
C LYS A 246 11.79 3.14 24.66
N VAL A 247 10.72 2.55 24.13
CA VAL A 247 10.08 2.98 22.88
C VAL A 247 8.65 3.44 23.16
N LEU A 248 8.31 4.61 22.63
CA LEU A 248 6.96 5.15 22.63
C LEU A 248 6.33 4.95 21.25
N LEU A 249 5.06 4.56 21.20
CA LEU A 249 4.30 4.42 19.95
C LEU A 249 2.94 5.10 20.05
N GLY A 250 2.61 5.93 19.07
CA GLY A 250 1.23 6.40 18.85
C GLY A 250 0.37 5.31 18.21
N LEU A 251 -0.58 4.78 18.96
CA LEU A 251 -1.61 3.88 18.45
C LEU A 251 -2.77 4.70 17.89
N SER A 252 -3.02 4.57 16.59
CA SER A 252 -4.20 5.15 15.92
C SER A 252 -5.36 4.17 15.81
N GLY A 253 -5.15 2.91 16.20
CA GLY A 253 -6.07 1.80 15.91
C GLY A 253 -5.98 1.27 14.48
N GLY A 254 -5.32 1.99 13.56
CA GLY A 254 -5.07 1.54 12.19
C GLY A 254 -4.22 0.27 12.12
N VAL A 255 -4.24 -0.38 10.94
CA VAL A 255 -3.50 -1.64 10.71
C VAL A 255 -1.99 -1.42 10.93
N ASP A 256 -1.41 -0.35 10.39
CA ASP A 256 0.06 -0.16 10.41
C ASP A 256 0.57 0.04 11.84
N SER A 257 -0.02 0.98 12.58
CA SER A 257 0.36 1.25 13.98
C SER A 257 0.15 0.01 14.86
N SER A 258 -0.86 -0.80 14.56
CA SER A 258 -1.09 -2.03 15.30
C SER A 258 -0.09 -3.15 14.99
N VAL A 259 0.30 -3.29 13.73
CA VAL A 259 1.36 -4.23 13.32
C VAL A 259 2.70 -3.80 13.91
N VAL A 260 3.01 -2.50 13.92
CA VAL A 260 4.18 -1.97 14.64
C VAL A 260 4.12 -2.33 16.12
N ALA A 261 2.99 -2.09 16.79
CA ALA A 261 2.85 -2.42 18.21
C ALA A 261 3.08 -3.91 18.48
N ALA A 262 2.52 -4.78 17.64
CA ALA A 262 2.68 -6.22 17.75
C ALA A 262 4.14 -6.64 17.54
N LEU A 263 4.79 -6.10 16.50
CA LEU A 263 6.17 -6.39 16.17
C LEU A 263 7.14 -5.91 17.26
N LEU A 264 6.99 -4.67 17.71
CA LEU A 264 7.80 -4.10 18.78
C LEU A 264 7.58 -4.84 20.10
N HIS A 265 6.35 -5.20 20.45
CA HIS A 265 6.11 -5.97 21.66
C HIS A 265 6.79 -7.34 21.62
N LYS A 266 6.74 -8.04 20.48
CA LYS A 266 7.48 -9.30 20.29
C LYS A 266 9.00 -9.11 20.34
N ALA A 267 9.50 -7.96 19.90
CA ALA A 267 10.93 -7.64 19.89
C ALA A 267 11.47 -7.25 21.27
N ILE A 268 10.79 -6.34 21.98
CA ILE A 268 11.31 -5.64 23.17
C ILE A 268 10.39 -5.70 24.40
N GLY A 269 9.24 -6.36 24.32
CA GLY A 269 8.33 -6.61 25.45
C GLY A 269 7.87 -5.34 26.15
N ASP A 270 8.09 -5.28 27.46
CA ASP A 270 7.64 -4.21 28.36
C ASP A 270 8.35 -2.86 28.16
N LYS A 271 9.41 -2.82 27.32
CA LYS A 271 10.08 -1.57 26.93
C LYS A 271 9.21 -0.72 25.99
N LEU A 272 8.17 -1.30 25.39
CA LEU A 272 7.19 -0.60 24.58
C LEU A 272 6.10 0.00 25.47
N THR A 273 5.86 1.30 25.31
CA THR A 273 4.65 1.97 25.80
C THR A 273 3.89 2.55 24.62
N CYS A 274 2.61 2.23 24.52
CA CYS A 274 1.73 2.79 23.51
C CYS A 274 0.84 3.88 24.10
N VAL A 275 0.59 4.94 23.32
CA VAL A 275 -0.39 5.98 23.64
C VAL A 275 -1.48 5.93 22.58
N PHE A 276 -2.72 5.74 23.00
CA PHE A 276 -3.91 5.78 22.16
C PHE A 276 -4.72 7.04 22.52
N VAL A 277 -4.88 7.96 21.57
CA VAL A 277 -5.65 9.18 21.76
C VAL A 277 -7.06 8.99 21.21
N ASP A 278 -8.04 8.99 22.10
CA ASP A 278 -9.45 9.01 21.72
C ASP A 278 -9.87 10.45 21.45
N ASN A 279 -9.91 10.80 20.17
CA ASN A 279 -10.23 12.14 19.71
C ASN A 279 -11.74 12.42 19.62
N GLY A 280 -12.59 11.48 20.02
CA GLY A 280 -14.04 11.64 19.89
C GLY A 280 -14.53 11.64 18.43
N LEU A 281 -13.71 11.19 17.47
CA LEU A 281 -14.02 11.08 16.04
C LEU A 281 -13.75 9.65 15.51
N LEU A 282 -13.70 8.66 16.39
CA LEU A 282 -13.59 7.24 16.04
C LEU A 282 -14.96 6.61 15.77
N ARG A 283 -14.96 5.40 15.20
CA ARG A 283 -16.19 4.60 15.02
C ARG A 283 -16.77 4.14 16.36
N LYS A 284 -18.00 3.63 16.31
CA LYS A 284 -18.70 3.11 17.49
C LYS A 284 -17.85 2.05 18.20
N ASN A 285 -17.58 2.27 19.49
CA ASN A 285 -16.82 1.39 20.38
C ASN A 285 -15.37 1.10 19.93
N GLU A 286 -14.81 1.85 18.96
CA GLU A 286 -13.48 1.56 18.42
C GLU A 286 -12.39 1.72 19.48
N GLY A 287 -12.48 2.75 20.33
CA GLY A 287 -11.53 2.94 21.43
C GLY A 287 -11.50 1.75 22.40
N ASP A 288 -12.67 1.25 22.80
CA ASP A 288 -12.77 0.10 23.70
C ASP A 288 -12.25 -1.18 23.04
N GLN A 289 -12.58 -1.39 21.75
CA GLN A 289 -12.08 -2.54 20.99
C GLN A 289 -10.55 -2.53 20.86
N VAL A 290 -9.93 -1.36 20.63
CA VAL A 290 -8.48 -1.22 20.57
C VAL A 290 -7.85 -1.55 21.93
N MET A 291 -8.40 -1.01 23.01
CA MET A 291 -7.89 -1.28 24.36
C MET A 291 -8.02 -2.76 24.73
N ASP A 292 -9.18 -3.35 24.49
CA ASP A 292 -9.45 -4.76 24.78
C ASP A 292 -8.49 -5.68 24.04
N MET A 293 -8.22 -5.39 22.77
CA MET A 293 -7.38 -6.22 21.92
C MET A 293 -5.91 -6.18 22.36
N PHE A 294 -5.34 -5.00 22.64
CA PHE A 294 -3.95 -4.92 23.12
C PHE A 294 -3.78 -5.40 24.56
N ALA A 295 -4.73 -5.10 25.44
CA ALA A 295 -4.66 -5.52 26.84
C ALA A 295 -4.90 -7.03 27.02
N LYS A 296 -5.93 -7.60 26.36
CA LYS A 296 -6.33 -9.01 26.55
C LYS A 296 -5.47 -9.99 25.75
N ASN A 297 -5.04 -9.62 24.54
CA ASN A 297 -4.39 -10.57 23.62
C ASN A 297 -2.87 -10.48 23.59
N MET A 298 -2.30 -9.32 23.95
CA MET A 298 -0.86 -9.09 23.80
C MET A 298 -0.17 -8.70 25.10
N GLY A 299 -0.88 -8.18 26.10
CA GLY A 299 -0.24 -7.66 27.31
C GLY A 299 0.55 -6.35 27.08
N VAL A 300 0.27 -5.65 25.97
CA VAL A 300 0.94 -4.38 25.65
C VAL A 300 0.44 -3.29 26.59
N LYS A 301 1.36 -2.50 27.13
CA LYS A 301 1.03 -1.33 27.94
C LYS A 301 0.48 -0.22 27.05
N VAL A 302 -0.83 0.00 27.10
CA VAL A 302 -1.52 1.09 26.38
C VAL A 302 -2.05 2.13 27.35
N ILE A 303 -1.66 3.39 27.14
CA ILE A 303 -2.20 4.57 27.81
C ILE A 303 -3.30 5.13 26.92
N ARG A 304 -4.53 5.16 27.42
CA ARG A 304 -5.64 5.82 26.72
C ARG A 304 -5.77 7.26 27.20
N ALA A 305 -5.61 8.22 26.30
CA ALA A 305 -5.91 9.62 26.52
C ALA A 305 -7.29 9.93 25.94
N ASP A 306 -8.28 10.17 26.79
CA ASP A 306 -9.59 10.67 26.37
C ASP A 306 -9.52 12.18 26.20
N ALA A 307 -9.67 12.65 24.96
CA ALA A 307 -9.60 14.06 24.61
C ALA A 307 -10.77 14.51 23.73
N ALA A 308 -11.87 13.74 23.69
CA ALA A 308 -13.00 13.99 22.81
C ALA A 308 -13.53 15.44 22.92
N ASP A 309 -13.70 15.93 24.15
CA ASP A 309 -14.22 17.28 24.39
C ASP A 309 -13.27 18.38 23.89
N LEU A 310 -11.94 18.16 23.96
CA LEU A 310 -10.95 19.12 23.47
C LEU A 310 -10.96 19.20 21.94
N PHE A 311 -10.97 18.06 21.25
CA PHE A 311 -11.07 18.02 19.79
C PHE A 311 -12.35 18.67 19.29
N LEU A 312 -13.50 18.31 19.87
CA LEU A 312 -14.79 18.86 19.49
C LEU A 312 -14.89 20.36 19.81
N GLY A 313 -14.27 20.80 20.91
CA GLY A 313 -14.15 22.23 21.25
C GLY A 313 -13.32 23.01 20.22
N ASN A 314 -12.19 22.46 19.79
CA ASN A 314 -11.31 23.08 18.78
C ASN A 314 -11.94 23.11 17.38
N LEU A 315 -12.85 22.18 17.07
CA LEU A 315 -13.56 22.10 15.79
C LEU A 315 -14.83 22.96 15.72
N ALA A 316 -15.25 23.57 16.83
CA ALA A 316 -16.47 24.35 16.89
C ALA A 316 -16.46 25.51 15.88
N GLY A 317 -17.51 25.58 15.05
CA GLY A 317 -17.66 26.61 14.02
C GLY A 317 -16.76 26.48 12.78
N GLU A 318 -15.90 25.46 12.68
CA GLU A 318 -15.05 25.26 11.50
C GLU A 318 -15.71 24.33 10.48
N SER A 319 -15.82 24.78 9.24
CA SER A 319 -16.45 24.03 8.14
C SER A 319 -15.50 23.74 6.98
N ASP A 320 -14.34 24.40 6.91
CA ASP A 320 -13.34 24.15 5.88
C ASP A 320 -12.59 22.83 6.16
N PRO A 321 -12.62 21.86 5.22
CA PRO A 321 -12.06 20.54 5.45
C PRO A 321 -10.54 20.54 5.66
N GLU A 322 -9.80 21.44 5.01
CA GLU A 322 -8.36 21.56 5.18
C GLU A 322 -8.00 22.12 6.57
N LYS A 323 -8.77 23.10 7.05
CA LYS A 323 -8.61 23.59 8.43
C LYS A 323 -9.00 22.54 9.45
N LYS A 324 -10.08 21.79 9.24
CA LYS A 324 -10.44 20.66 10.12
C LYS A 324 -9.30 19.65 10.22
N ARG A 325 -8.71 19.25 9.09
CA ARG A 325 -7.54 18.35 9.05
C ARG A 325 -6.38 18.89 9.87
N LYS A 326 -6.05 20.18 9.72
CA LYS A 326 -4.97 20.85 10.49
C LYS A 326 -5.28 20.92 11.99
N ILE A 327 -6.50 21.30 12.38
CA ILE A 327 -6.93 21.37 13.78
C ILE A 327 -6.82 20.00 14.44
N ILE A 328 -7.32 18.95 13.79
CA ILE A 328 -7.27 17.59 14.31
C ILE A 328 -5.82 17.11 14.40
N GLY A 329 -5.01 17.33 13.37
CA GLY A 329 -3.59 16.97 13.38
C GLY A 329 -2.81 17.64 14.52
N ASN A 330 -2.95 18.96 14.66
CA ASN A 330 -2.26 19.73 15.71
C ASN A 330 -2.72 19.31 17.11
N THR A 331 -4.04 19.22 17.33
CA THR A 331 -4.59 18.82 18.64
C THR A 331 -4.10 17.41 19.03
N PHE A 332 -4.00 16.49 18.07
CA PHE A 332 -3.46 15.15 18.31
C PHE A 332 -2.00 15.20 18.75
N ILE A 333 -1.17 16.00 18.10
CA ILE A 333 0.24 16.16 18.46
C ILE A 333 0.37 16.74 19.88
N ASP A 334 -0.40 17.77 20.21
CA ASP A 334 -0.36 18.41 21.54
C ASP A 334 -0.69 17.40 22.65
N ILE A 335 -1.71 16.56 22.45
CA ILE A 335 -2.09 15.54 23.44
C ILE A 335 -1.05 14.42 23.50
N PHE A 336 -0.56 13.99 22.34
CA PHE A 336 0.47 12.97 22.29
C PHE A 336 1.75 13.40 23.02
N ASP A 337 2.17 14.66 22.83
CA ASP A 337 3.31 15.25 23.56
C ASP A 337 3.04 15.38 25.07
N GLN A 338 1.83 15.79 25.46
CA GLN A 338 1.42 15.81 26.86
C GLN A 338 1.49 14.42 27.52
N GLU A 339 1.14 13.35 26.80
CA GLU A 339 1.29 11.99 27.33
C GLU A 339 2.75 11.51 27.28
N ALA A 340 3.50 11.86 26.23
CA ALA A 340 4.90 11.51 26.08
C ALA A 340 5.77 12.12 27.21
N SER A 341 5.56 13.39 27.54
CA SER A 341 6.30 14.12 28.59
C SER A 341 6.08 13.56 30.01
N LYS A 342 5.00 12.81 30.25
CA LYS A 342 4.76 12.10 31.51
C LYS A 342 5.62 10.83 31.64
N LEU A 343 6.15 10.32 30.52
CA LEU A 343 6.97 9.12 30.49
C LEU A 343 8.44 9.49 30.72
N LYS A 344 9.14 8.68 31.52
CA LYS A 344 10.57 8.85 31.81
C LYS A 344 11.41 7.88 31.00
N ASP A 345 12.57 8.37 30.56
CA ASP A 345 13.61 7.59 29.87
C ASP A 345 13.14 6.97 28.54
N VAL A 346 12.22 7.65 27.84
CA VAL A 346 11.88 7.31 26.46
C VAL A 346 12.90 7.96 25.54
N LYS A 347 13.57 7.16 24.72
CA LYS A 347 14.55 7.64 23.73
C LYS A 347 14.05 7.49 22.30
N TRP A 348 13.18 6.52 22.05
CA TRP A 348 12.72 6.18 20.71
C TRP A 348 11.23 6.47 20.53
N LEU A 349 10.88 7.04 19.38
CA LEU A 349 9.53 7.14 18.88
C LEU A 349 9.34 6.19 17.70
N ALA A 350 8.42 5.26 17.83
CA ALA A 350 8.06 4.33 16.79
C ALA A 350 6.96 4.89 15.87
N GLN A 351 7.08 4.58 14.58
CA GLN A 351 6.11 5.00 13.56
C GLN A 351 5.76 3.84 12.62
N GLY A 352 4.51 3.85 12.14
CA GLY A 352 3.99 2.93 11.13
C GLY A 352 4.24 3.39 9.70
N THR A 353 5.34 4.10 9.44
CA THR A 353 5.74 4.54 8.09
C THR A 353 5.93 3.32 7.21
N ILE A 354 5.26 3.29 6.06
CA ILE A 354 5.33 2.19 5.07
C ILE A 354 6.07 2.62 3.81
N TYR A 355 6.43 1.67 2.95
CA TYR A 355 7.27 1.95 1.79
C TYR A 355 6.70 2.98 0.80
N PRO A 356 5.38 3.01 0.50
CA PRO A 356 4.78 4.09 -0.28
C PRO A 356 5.05 5.50 0.28
N ASP A 357 5.05 5.66 1.61
CA ASP A 357 5.31 6.94 2.28
C ASP A 357 6.75 7.43 2.03
N VAL A 358 7.70 6.48 2.05
CA VAL A 358 9.12 6.73 1.77
C VAL A 358 9.33 7.16 0.32
N ILE A 359 8.64 6.51 -0.63
CA ILE A 359 8.71 6.84 -2.05
C ILE A 359 8.15 8.25 -2.31
N GLU A 360 6.97 8.55 -1.76
CA GLU A 360 6.35 9.89 -1.88
C GLU A 360 7.27 10.98 -1.33
N SER A 361 7.92 10.73 -0.19
CA SER A 361 8.87 11.66 0.45
C SER A 361 10.20 11.81 -0.31
N ALA A 362 10.67 10.76 -0.97
CA ALA A 362 11.87 10.81 -1.82
C ALA A 362 11.62 11.64 -3.08
N ALA A 363 10.43 11.49 -3.69
CA ALA A 363 10.02 12.25 -4.88
C ALA A 363 9.86 13.76 -4.59
N SER A 364 9.50 14.15 -3.36
CA SER A 364 9.45 15.57 -2.97
C SER A 364 10.84 16.19 -2.79
N LYS A 365 11.87 15.40 -2.41
CA LYS A 365 13.25 15.89 -2.27
C LYS A 365 13.91 16.19 -3.62
N THR A 366 13.51 15.49 -4.68
CA THR A 366 14.03 15.71 -6.04
C THR A 366 13.27 16.79 -6.83
N GLY A 367 12.25 17.42 -6.23
CA GLY A 367 11.56 18.59 -6.77
C GLY A 367 10.62 18.32 -7.96
N LYS A 368 10.40 17.04 -8.33
CA LYS A 368 9.63 16.64 -9.53
C LYS A 368 8.18 16.22 -9.25
N ALA A 369 7.76 16.13 -7.98
CA ALA A 369 6.38 15.79 -7.61
C ALA A 369 5.63 16.99 -7.00
N HIS A 370 4.42 17.26 -7.50
CA HIS A 370 3.47 18.13 -6.80
C HIS A 370 3.16 17.52 -5.44
N VAL A 371 3.42 18.25 -4.36
CA VAL A 371 3.15 17.83 -2.98
C VAL A 371 1.63 17.70 -2.81
N ILE A 372 1.09 16.51 -3.07
CA ILE A 372 -0.35 16.21 -2.95
C ILE A 372 -0.69 15.70 -1.54
N LYS A 373 0.29 15.50 -0.66
CA LYS A 373 0.03 15.22 0.77
C LYS A 373 1.00 16.02 1.63
N SER A 374 0.47 17.08 2.25
CA SER A 374 1.18 17.81 3.28
C SER A 374 1.17 16.98 4.56
N HIS A 375 2.35 16.54 5.00
CA HIS A 375 2.64 15.98 6.32
C HIS A 375 2.12 14.54 6.55
N HIS A 376 3.05 13.57 6.51
CA HIS A 376 2.84 12.20 7.00
C HIS A 376 2.48 12.17 8.50
N ASN A 377 2.07 10.98 8.94
CA ASN A 377 1.39 10.63 10.19
C ASN A 377 1.97 11.14 11.53
N VAL A 378 3.10 11.84 11.57
CA VAL A 378 3.53 12.66 12.72
C VAL A 378 4.43 13.85 12.29
N GLY A 379 4.21 14.42 11.10
CA GLY A 379 5.03 15.50 10.52
C GLY A 379 4.90 16.87 11.19
N GLY A 380 4.43 16.93 12.44
CA GLY A 380 4.33 18.14 13.23
C GLY A 380 4.89 17.99 14.63
N LEU A 381 5.73 16.98 14.90
CA LEU A 381 6.47 16.93 16.16
C LEU A 381 7.31 18.21 16.27
N PRO A 382 7.27 18.90 17.43
CA PRO A 382 8.07 20.09 17.66
C PRO A 382 9.56 19.84 17.37
N GLU A 383 10.28 20.80 16.77
CA GLU A 383 11.72 20.69 16.45
C GLU A 383 12.59 20.38 17.69
N ASP A 384 12.05 20.62 18.87
CA ASP A 384 12.62 20.43 20.20
C ASP A 384 12.44 19.01 20.78
N MET A 385 11.70 18.10 20.10
CA MET A 385 11.57 16.71 20.57
C MET A 385 12.87 15.91 20.38
N GLN A 386 13.40 15.37 21.48
CA GLN A 386 14.67 14.64 21.58
C GLN A 386 14.58 13.13 21.23
N PHE A 387 13.59 12.69 20.44
CA PHE A 387 13.40 11.27 20.14
C PHE A 387 14.13 10.83 18.87
N GLU A 388 14.74 9.66 18.91
CA GLU A 388 15.20 8.93 17.72
C GLU A 388 14.06 8.10 17.12
N LEU A 389 14.04 7.87 15.80
CA LEU A 389 12.94 7.18 15.12
C LEU A 389 13.19 5.68 14.94
N VAL A 390 12.14 4.88 15.14
CA VAL A 390 12.09 3.44 14.79
C VAL A 390 10.93 3.19 13.84
N GLU A 391 11.23 2.86 12.59
CA GLU A 391 10.24 2.69 11.51
C GLU A 391 10.33 1.28 10.93
N PRO A 392 9.87 0.23 11.64
CA PRO A 392 10.16 -1.15 11.24
C PRO A 392 9.39 -1.60 9.98
N LEU A 393 8.39 -0.84 9.53
CA LEU A 393 7.58 -1.16 8.34
C LEU A 393 8.01 -0.40 7.08
N ARG A 394 9.07 0.42 7.17
CA ARG A 394 9.47 1.37 6.10
C ARG A 394 9.79 0.72 4.75
N GLU A 395 10.06 -0.57 4.72
CA GLU A 395 10.38 -1.36 3.51
C GLU A 395 9.17 -2.13 2.95
N LEU A 396 8.01 -2.06 3.60
CA LEU A 396 6.85 -2.90 3.31
C LEU A 396 5.71 -2.13 2.64
N PHE A 397 5.05 -2.79 1.69
CA PHE A 397 3.76 -2.38 1.16
C PHE A 397 2.62 -2.79 2.10
N LYS A 398 1.44 -2.19 1.89
CA LYS A 398 0.27 -2.37 2.76
C LYS A 398 -0.23 -3.82 2.84
N ASP A 399 -0.16 -4.55 1.74
CA ASP A 399 -0.48 -5.98 1.67
C ASP A 399 0.52 -6.85 2.44
N GLU A 400 1.81 -6.51 2.39
CA GLU A 400 2.84 -7.16 3.20
C GLU A 400 2.65 -6.88 4.69
N VAL A 401 2.36 -5.63 5.06
CA VAL A 401 2.02 -5.23 6.45
C VAL A 401 0.85 -6.07 6.97
N ARG A 402 -0.16 -6.34 6.13
CA ARG A 402 -1.27 -7.23 6.51
C ARG A 402 -0.79 -8.67 6.74
N LYS A 403 -0.02 -9.24 5.81
CA LYS A 403 0.49 -10.61 5.94
C LYS A 403 1.33 -10.79 7.21
N ILE A 404 2.24 -9.85 7.51
CA ILE A 404 3.03 -9.93 8.75
C ILE A 404 2.19 -9.71 10.00
N GLY A 405 1.11 -8.93 9.92
CA GLY A 405 0.16 -8.77 11.03
C GLY A 405 -0.47 -10.10 11.45
N LEU A 406 -0.88 -10.91 10.47
CA LEU A 406 -1.37 -12.27 10.71
C LEU A 406 -0.27 -13.18 11.29
N GLU A 407 0.95 -13.11 10.75
CA GLU A 407 2.11 -13.87 11.24
C GLU A 407 2.48 -13.51 12.69
N LEU A 408 2.28 -12.26 13.09
CA LEU A 408 2.44 -11.78 14.46
C LEU A 408 1.31 -12.21 15.40
N GLY A 409 0.27 -12.88 14.88
CA GLY A 409 -0.88 -13.37 15.64
C GLY A 409 -2.02 -12.36 15.80
N LEU A 410 -2.04 -11.27 15.03
CA LEU A 410 -3.16 -10.33 15.07
C LEU A 410 -4.41 -10.96 14.42
N PRO A 411 -5.62 -10.70 14.96
CA PRO A 411 -6.87 -11.21 14.39
C PRO A 411 -7.09 -10.76 12.94
N TYR A 412 -7.64 -11.65 12.12
CA TYR A 412 -7.89 -11.37 10.69
C TYR A 412 -8.74 -10.12 10.47
N ASP A 413 -9.86 -9.99 11.18
CA ASP A 413 -10.79 -8.86 11.03
C ASP A 413 -10.16 -7.52 11.38
N MET A 414 -9.13 -7.51 12.24
CA MET A 414 -8.39 -6.32 12.58
C MET A 414 -7.39 -5.95 11.48
N VAL A 415 -6.68 -6.93 10.95
CA VAL A 415 -5.67 -6.72 9.90
C VAL A 415 -6.32 -6.35 8.56
N TYR A 416 -7.45 -6.98 8.24
CA TYR A 416 -8.20 -6.75 7.00
C TYR A 416 -9.37 -5.77 7.18
N ARG A 417 -9.37 -5.00 8.27
CA ARG A 417 -10.29 -3.89 8.43
C ARG A 417 -10.09 -2.86 7.31
N HIS A 418 -11.17 -2.23 6.89
CA HIS A 418 -11.12 -1.10 5.98
C HIS A 418 -10.25 0.03 6.56
N PRO A 419 -9.50 0.76 5.72
CA PRO A 419 -8.74 1.91 6.17
C PRO A 419 -9.67 2.96 6.79
N PHE A 420 -9.19 3.58 7.87
CA PHE A 420 -9.87 4.65 8.58
C PHE A 420 -8.98 5.90 8.51
N PRO A 421 -9.49 7.06 8.05
CA PRO A 421 -8.68 8.25 7.88
C PRO A 421 -8.18 8.77 9.23
N GLY A 422 -7.00 9.39 9.25
CA GLY A 422 -6.42 9.99 10.47
C GLY A 422 -7.36 10.99 11.18
N PRO A 423 -8.00 11.92 10.45
CA PRO A 423 -9.05 12.79 10.99
C PRO A 423 -10.36 12.09 11.41
N GLY A 424 -10.46 10.78 11.17
CA GLY A 424 -11.61 9.95 11.48
C GLY A 424 -12.92 10.46 10.89
N LEU A 425 -13.96 10.51 11.71
CA LEU A 425 -15.27 11.05 11.33
C LEU A 425 -15.22 12.56 11.02
N GLY A 426 -14.14 13.28 11.36
CA GLY A 426 -14.00 14.71 11.08
C GLY A 426 -14.06 15.08 9.59
N VAL A 427 -13.72 14.15 8.70
CA VAL A 427 -13.84 14.28 7.22
C VAL A 427 -15.02 13.49 6.64
N ARG A 428 -15.82 12.86 7.49
CA ARG A 428 -17.07 12.17 7.11
C ARG A 428 -18.31 12.90 7.61
N ILE A 429 -18.13 13.99 8.34
CA ILE A 429 -19.18 14.92 8.73
C ILE A 429 -18.92 16.20 7.94
N LEU A 430 -19.72 16.46 6.92
CA LEU A 430 -19.49 17.60 6.04
C LEU A 430 -19.71 18.92 6.80
N GLY A 431 -18.81 19.87 6.60
CA GLY A 431 -18.84 21.14 7.31
C GLY A 431 -18.53 20.98 8.81
N GLU A 432 -19.29 21.67 9.65
CA GLU A 432 -19.04 21.74 11.10
C GLU A 432 -19.24 20.39 11.80
N VAL A 433 -18.23 19.99 12.59
CA VAL A 433 -18.24 18.74 13.34
C VAL A 433 -18.82 18.96 14.74
N LYS A 434 -19.85 18.19 15.11
CA LYS A 434 -20.48 18.22 16.44
C LYS A 434 -20.60 16.83 17.02
N LYS A 435 -20.63 16.77 18.37
CA LYS A 435 -20.89 15.52 19.10
C LYS A 435 -22.17 14.82 18.64
N GLU A 436 -23.27 15.57 18.51
CA GLU A 436 -24.55 15.08 18.02
C GLU A 436 -24.42 14.41 16.63
N TYR A 437 -23.68 15.05 15.72
CA TYR A 437 -23.52 14.55 14.35
C TYR A 437 -22.65 13.30 14.35
N ALA A 438 -21.58 13.28 15.15
CA ALA A 438 -20.71 12.12 15.30
C ALA A 438 -21.43 10.92 15.92
N GLU A 439 -22.31 11.13 16.90
CA GLU A 439 -23.14 10.07 17.49
C GLU A 439 -24.10 9.45 16.46
N ILE A 440 -24.82 10.29 15.71
CA ILE A 440 -25.69 9.82 14.62
C ILE A 440 -24.90 9.04 13.57
N LEU A 441 -23.75 9.57 13.16
CA LEU A 441 -22.92 8.96 12.13
C LEU A 441 -22.34 7.62 12.59
N ARG A 442 -21.91 7.50 13.85
CA ARG A 442 -21.41 6.22 14.41
C ARG A 442 -22.44 5.11 14.36
N GLU A 443 -23.69 5.42 14.69
CA GLU A 443 -24.79 4.46 14.62
C GLU A 443 -25.07 4.05 13.18
N ALA A 444 -25.14 5.01 12.26
CA ALA A 444 -25.40 4.74 10.85
C ALA A 444 -24.27 3.91 10.19
N ASP A 445 -23.01 4.27 10.48
CA ASP A 445 -21.83 3.53 10.02
C ASP A 445 -21.81 2.10 10.58
N ALA A 446 -22.13 1.92 11.87
CA ALA A 446 -22.20 0.60 12.50
C ALA A 446 -23.24 -0.30 11.84
N ILE A 447 -24.46 0.20 11.57
CA ILE A 447 -25.50 -0.55 10.86
C ILE A 447 -25.02 -0.95 9.47
N PHE A 448 -24.40 -0.02 8.74
CA PHE A 448 -23.94 -0.29 7.38
C PHE A 448 -22.86 -1.38 7.36
N LEU A 449 -21.87 -1.29 8.25
CA LEU A 449 -20.79 -2.28 8.34
C LEU A 449 -21.32 -3.65 8.81
N GLU A 450 -22.24 -3.69 9.78
CA GLU A 450 -22.89 -4.92 10.25
C GLU A 450 -23.57 -5.67 9.08
N GLU A 451 -24.35 -4.95 8.27
CA GLU A 451 -25.05 -5.54 7.13
C GLU A 451 -24.11 -5.96 6.00
N LEU A 452 -23.03 -5.22 5.77
CA LEU A 452 -21.98 -5.63 4.83
C LEU A 452 -21.29 -6.93 5.27
N HIS A 453 -21.03 -7.10 6.57
CA HIS A 453 -20.51 -8.36 7.10
C HIS A 453 -21.52 -9.50 6.96
N ALA A 454 -22.77 -9.27 7.38
CA ALA A 454 -23.83 -10.28 7.31
C ALA A 454 -24.11 -10.77 5.88
N ALA A 455 -23.98 -9.88 4.89
CA ALA A 455 -24.17 -10.20 3.47
C ALA A 455 -22.90 -10.69 2.76
N GLY A 456 -21.76 -10.80 3.46
CA GLY A 456 -20.48 -11.22 2.87
C GLY A 456 -19.90 -10.24 1.86
N TRP A 457 -20.25 -8.96 1.96
CA TRP A 457 -19.79 -7.87 1.08
C TRP A 457 -18.65 -7.05 1.66
N TYR A 458 -18.42 -7.10 2.98
CA TYR A 458 -17.35 -6.33 3.62
C TYR A 458 -15.97 -6.55 2.99
N HIS A 459 -15.57 -7.81 2.78
CA HIS A 459 -14.27 -8.14 2.19
C HIS A 459 -14.24 -8.02 0.64
N LYS A 460 -15.40 -7.80 0.00
CA LYS A 460 -15.47 -7.52 -1.44
C LYS A 460 -15.25 -6.04 -1.76
N THR A 461 -15.40 -5.17 -0.76
CA THR A 461 -15.13 -3.74 -0.88
C THR A 461 -13.79 -3.40 -0.25
N SER A 462 -13.06 -2.48 -0.86
CA SER A 462 -11.76 -2.02 -0.34
C SER A 462 -11.94 -1.02 0.80
N GLN A 463 -13.05 -0.28 0.78
CA GLN A 463 -13.45 0.64 1.83
C GLN A 463 -14.97 0.86 1.76
N ALA A 464 -15.63 0.87 2.93
CA ALA A 464 -17.04 1.22 3.06
C ALA A 464 -17.28 2.03 4.35
N PHE A 465 -18.14 3.05 4.28
CA PHE A 465 -18.48 3.92 5.40
C PHE A 465 -19.73 4.76 5.13
N ALA A 466 -20.29 5.33 6.20
CA ALA A 466 -21.32 6.36 6.13
C ALA A 466 -20.71 7.78 6.17
N VAL A 467 -21.41 8.75 5.58
CA VAL A 467 -21.11 10.18 5.58
C VAL A 467 -22.34 10.95 6.07
N PHE A 468 -22.14 11.86 7.03
CA PHE A 468 -23.19 12.74 7.53
C PHE A 468 -23.31 13.98 6.65
N VAL A 469 -24.49 14.19 6.08
CA VAL A 469 -24.78 15.36 5.23
C VAL A 469 -25.64 16.33 6.03
N PRO A 470 -25.18 17.58 6.31
CA PRO A 470 -25.88 18.55 7.14
C PRO A 470 -27.06 19.23 6.41
N VAL A 471 -27.80 18.45 5.63
CA VAL A 471 -29.05 18.86 4.98
C VAL A 471 -30.19 18.09 5.62
N LYS A 472 -31.32 18.76 5.81
CA LYS A 472 -32.52 18.12 6.35
C LYS A 472 -33.41 17.68 5.20
N SER A 473 -34.10 16.57 5.41
CA SER A 473 -35.09 16.04 4.49
C SER A 473 -36.40 15.74 5.20
N VAL A 474 -37.49 15.81 4.44
CA VAL A 474 -38.79 15.39 4.94
C VAL A 474 -38.83 13.86 4.91
N GLY A 475 -39.19 13.28 6.05
CA GLY A 475 -39.48 11.86 6.21
C GLY A 475 -40.81 11.66 6.92
N VAL A 476 -41.36 10.46 6.77
CA VAL A 476 -42.56 10.00 7.50
C VAL A 476 -42.13 8.75 8.27
N VAL A 477 -42.07 8.86 9.58
CA VAL A 477 -41.77 7.73 10.48
C VAL A 477 -42.98 7.58 11.41
N GLY A 478 -43.80 6.54 11.18
CA GLY A 478 -45.16 6.45 11.72
C GLY A 478 -46.12 7.43 11.00
N ASP A 479 -46.98 8.12 11.75
CA ASP A 479 -47.96 9.08 11.20
C ASP A 479 -47.51 10.56 11.26
N ALA A 480 -46.31 10.84 11.78
CA ALA A 480 -45.80 12.21 11.96
C ALA A 480 -44.74 12.59 10.91
N ARG A 481 -44.88 13.78 10.32
CA ARG A 481 -43.84 14.38 9.48
C ARG A 481 -42.62 14.72 10.33
N ARG A 482 -41.44 14.27 9.90
CA ARG A 482 -40.15 14.62 10.50
C ARG A 482 -39.29 15.37 9.50
N TYR A 483 -38.50 16.32 10.00
CA TYR A 483 -37.48 17.02 9.24
C TYR A 483 -36.12 16.73 9.87
N ALA A 484 -35.44 15.70 9.34
CA ALA A 484 -34.28 15.08 9.97
C ALA A 484 -33.12 14.95 8.97
N TRP A 485 -31.95 14.51 9.44
CA TRP A 485 -30.71 14.53 8.66
C TRP A 485 -30.69 13.48 7.54
N VAL A 486 -29.71 13.63 6.65
CA VAL A 486 -29.43 12.71 5.54
C VAL A 486 -28.09 12.02 5.77
N ILE A 487 -28.05 10.71 5.54
CA ILE A 487 -26.83 9.91 5.54
C ILE A 487 -26.53 9.46 4.10
N ALA A 488 -25.29 9.60 3.66
CA ALA A 488 -24.81 9.00 2.42
C ALA A 488 -23.95 7.77 2.73
N LEU A 489 -24.23 6.67 2.04
CA LEU A 489 -23.43 5.46 2.09
C LEU A 489 -22.37 5.52 0.98
N ARG A 490 -21.13 5.16 1.32
CA ARG A 490 -20.00 5.09 0.39
C ARG A 490 -19.38 3.71 0.47
N ALA A 491 -19.26 3.01 -0.65
CA ALA A 491 -18.48 1.79 -0.76
C ALA A 491 -17.76 1.73 -2.10
N VAL A 492 -16.48 1.34 -2.08
CA VAL A 492 -15.62 1.33 -3.26
C VAL A 492 -14.82 0.05 -3.37
N GLU A 493 -14.46 -0.28 -4.61
CA GLU A 493 -13.56 -1.38 -4.97
C GLU A 493 -12.34 -0.78 -5.68
N THR A 494 -11.16 -1.13 -5.20
CA THR A 494 -9.89 -0.64 -5.72
C THR A 494 -8.73 -1.59 -5.45
N ILE A 495 -7.76 -1.60 -6.35
CA ILE A 495 -6.53 -2.38 -6.26
C ILE A 495 -5.38 -1.54 -5.65
N ASP A 496 -5.41 -0.21 -5.85
CA ASP A 496 -4.28 0.69 -5.55
C ASP A 496 -4.68 2.03 -4.89
N PHE A 497 -5.98 2.27 -4.65
CA PHE A 497 -6.57 3.52 -4.18
C PHE A 497 -6.29 4.76 -5.07
N MET A 498 -5.60 4.60 -6.21
CA MET A 498 -5.38 5.65 -7.22
C MET A 498 -6.60 5.75 -8.14
N THR A 499 -7.16 4.59 -8.51
CA THR A 499 -8.46 4.49 -9.17
C THR A 499 -9.41 3.68 -8.31
N ALA A 500 -10.71 4.00 -8.31
CA ALA A 500 -11.70 3.23 -7.56
C ALA A 500 -13.06 3.28 -8.24
N ARG A 501 -13.72 2.13 -8.36
CA ARG A 501 -15.14 2.10 -8.75
C ARG A 501 -16.00 2.06 -7.50
N TRP A 502 -17.18 2.66 -7.55
CA TRP A 502 -18.18 2.44 -6.51
C TRP A 502 -18.62 0.96 -6.55
N ALA A 503 -18.88 0.37 -5.40
CA ALA A 503 -19.24 -1.04 -5.31
C ALA A 503 -20.67 -1.26 -5.79
N HIS A 504 -20.91 -2.22 -6.68
CA HIS A 504 -22.27 -2.54 -7.14
C HIS A 504 -23.00 -3.40 -6.10
N LEU A 505 -23.31 -2.80 -4.94
CA LEU A 505 -24.00 -3.48 -3.85
C LEU A 505 -25.41 -3.92 -4.29
N PRO A 506 -25.90 -5.11 -3.86
CA PRO A 506 -27.24 -5.57 -4.19
C PRO A 506 -28.30 -4.58 -3.71
N TYR A 507 -29.35 -4.38 -4.50
CA TYR A 507 -30.42 -3.45 -4.17
C TYR A 507 -31.12 -3.83 -2.86
N GLU A 508 -31.27 -5.13 -2.59
CA GLU A 508 -31.86 -5.66 -1.36
C GLU A 508 -31.01 -5.34 -0.12
N LEU A 509 -29.68 -5.32 -0.28
CA LEU A 509 -28.77 -4.93 0.79
C LEU A 509 -28.89 -3.42 1.06
N LEU A 510 -28.90 -2.60 0.01
CA LEU A 510 -29.08 -1.14 0.12
C LEU A 510 -30.43 -0.80 0.77
N GLU A 511 -31.51 -1.48 0.37
CA GLU A 511 -32.84 -1.32 0.96
C GLU A 511 -32.84 -1.69 2.44
N LYS A 512 -32.25 -2.83 2.81
CA LYS A 512 -32.15 -3.27 4.20
C LYS A 512 -31.40 -2.26 5.07
N VAL A 513 -30.22 -1.80 4.62
CA VAL A 513 -29.42 -0.80 5.32
C VAL A 513 -30.19 0.52 5.46
N SER A 514 -30.80 0.99 4.37
CA SER A 514 -31.61 2.21 4.37
C SER A 514 -32.76 2.14 5.39
N ASN A 515 -33.50 1.03 5.38
CA ASN A 515 -34.62 0.81 6.30
C ASN A 515 -34.15 0.76 7.76
N ARG A 516 -33.06 0.06 8.05
CA ARG A 516 -32.48 0.00 9.41
C ARG A 516 -32.05 1.38 9.90
N ILE A 517 -31.26 2.11 9.11
CA ILE A 517 -30.78 3.46 9.48
C ILE A 517 -31.95 4.41 9.77
N ILE A 518 -32.98 4.45 8.90
CA ILE A 518 -34.12 5.38 9.07
C ILE A 518 -34.99 5.01 10.27
N ASN A 519 -35.19 3.72 10.54
CA ASN A 519 -36.08 3.27 11.62
C ASN A 519 -35.39 3.23 13.00
N GLU A 520 -34.10 2.88 13.05
CA GLU A 520 -33.34 2.74 14.29
C GLU A 520 -32.77 4.09 14.77
N ILE A 521 -32.51 5.03 13.86
CA ILE A 521 -31.90 6.33 14.18
C ILE A 521 -32.91 7.46 13.99
N SER A 522 -33.51 7.91 15.09
CA SER A 522 -34.59 8.91 15.10
C SER A 522 -34.24 10.24 14.42
N GLY A 523 -32.95 10.59 14.37
CA GLY A 523 -32.39 11.80 13.76
C GLY A 523 -32.15 11.72 12.25
N VAL A 524 -32.44 10.58 11.60
CA VAL A 524 -32.23 10.39 10.15
C VAL A 524 -33.58 10.17 9.46
N SER A 525 -33.74 10.77 8.27
CA SER A 525 -34.97 10.64 7.47
C SER A 525 -34.73 10.11 6.07
N ARG A 526 -33.47 10.06 5.63
CA ARG A 526 -33.11 9.67 4.28
C ARG A 526 -31.71 9.09 4.25
N VAL A 527 -31.56 8.07 3.42
CA VAL A 527 -30.28 7.44 3.10
C VAL A 527 -30.07 7.54 1.60
N THR A 528 -28.85 7.85 1.17
CA THR A 528 -28.42 7.86 -0.22
C THR A 528 -27.21 6.94 -0.40
N TYR A 529 -26.88 6.59 -1.64
CA TYR A 529 -25.68 5.80 -1.98
C TYR A 529 -24.86 6.53 -3.04
N ASP A 530 -23.56 6.66 -2.82
CA ASP A 530 -22.65 7.36 -3.73
C ASP A 530 -22.21 6.47 -4.89
N VAL A 531 -22.64 6.84 -6.09
CA VAL A 531 -22.36 6.16 -7.37
C VAL A 531 -21.26 6.85 -8.20
N SER A 532 -20.39 7.64 -7.54
CA SER A 532 -19.31 8.38 -8.20
C SER A 532 -17.98 7.61 -8.14
N SER A 533 -17.40 7.25 -9.28
CA SER A 533 -16.07 6.62 -9.33
C SER A 533 -14.94 7.65 -9.13
N LYS A 534 -13.76 7.15 -8.76
CA LYS A 534 -12.50 7.90 -8.75
C LYS A 534 -11.66 7.49 -9.97
N PRO A 535 -11.38 8.38 -10.93
CA PRO A 535 -11.95 9.74 -11.15
C PRO A 535 -13.40 9.71 -11.68
N PRO A 536 -14.17 10.84 -11.67
CA PRO A 536 -13.75 12.22 -11.34
C PRO A 536 -13.85 12.61 -9.86
N ALA A 537 -14.48 11.79 -9.01
CA ALA A 537 -14.62 12.06 -7.58
C ALA A 537 -13.42 11.53 -6.78
N THR A 538 -13.43 11.75 -5.46
CA THR A 538 -12.54 11.10 -4.49
C THR A 538 -13.27 10.00 -3.71
N ILE A 539 -12.55 9.21 -2.91
CA ILE A 539 -13.18 8.17 -2.08
C ILE A 539 -13.89 8.79 -0.88
N GLU A 540 -13.17 9.57 -0.07
CA GLU A 540 -13.71 10.42 1.00
C GLU A 540 -14.34 11.69 0.38
N TRP A 541 -15.31 12.29 1.06
CA TRP A 541 -16.03 13.48 0.59
C TRP A 541 -15.34 14.81 0.97
N GLU A 542 -14.42 14.78 1.93
CA GLU A 542 -13.59 15.90 2.41
C GLU A 542 -12.17 15.42 2.77
#